data_AF-A0A946YFX4-F1
#
_entry.id   AF-A0A946YFX4-F1
#
_cell.length_a   1.000
_cell.length_b   1.000
_cell.length_c   1.000
_cell.angle_alpha   90.00
_cell.angle_beta   90.00
_cell.angle_gamma   90.00
#
_symmetry.space_group_name_H-M   'P 1'
#
loop_
_entity.id
_entity.type
_entity.pdbx_description
1 polymer ?
#
loop_
_entity_poly.entity_id
_entity_poly.type
_entity_poly.pdbx_seq_one_letter_code
_entity_poly.pdbx_strand_id
1 'polypeptide(L)'
;MDSPKTQDNPRFRLGFRDSLRVLWPYSKRNFMSQIEGIWFIVFYLIIFQLLVLQLPIVYAAMIAVGIFIVAAGLMFFMEGLRLGLMPLGEIIGSILPRSCGMPIILLFAFLLGAGATFAEPAIAVLKA
;
A
#
# COMPACT_ATOMS: atom_id res chain seq x y z
N MET A 1 -36.95 -39.87 -23.01
CA MET A 1 -35.58 -40.24 -22.58
C MET A 1 -34.68 -39.17 -23.17
N ASP A 2 -34.64 -38.00 -22.53
CA ASP A 2 -33.86 -36.85 -23.02
C ASP A 2 -32.74 -36.56 -22.03
N SER A 3 -31.51 -36.79 -22.48
CA SER A 3 -30.28 -36.54 -21.73
C SER A 3 -30.08 -35.02 -21.53
N PRO A 4 -29.58 -34.59 -20.36
CA PRO A 4 -29.25 -33.18 -20.14
C PRO A 4 -28.02 -32.81 -20.98
N LYS A 5 -28.16 -31.76 -21.80
CA LYS A 5 -27.07 -31.18 -22.59
C LYS A 5 -26.03 -30.58 -21.65
N THR A 6 -24.86 -31.21 -21.58
CA THR A 6 -23.67 -30.69 -20.89
C THR A 6 -23.33 -29.32 -21.48
N GLN A 7 -23.53 -28.26 -20.70
CA GLN A 7 -23.11 -26.91 -21.07
C GLN A 7 -21.59 -26.86 -21.13
N ASP A 8 -21.07 -26.80 -22.35
CA ASP A 8 -19.66 -26.67 -22.65
C ASP A 8 -19.21 -25.26 -22.27
N ASN A 9 -18.55 -25.15 -21.13
CA ASN A 9 -18.07 -23.88 -20.57
C ASN A 9 -16.79 -23.50 -21.33
N PRO A 10 -16.77 -22.41 -22.13
CA PRO A 10 -15.60 -22.07 -22.92
C PRO A 10 -14.46 -21.72 -21.96
N ARG A 11 -13.48 -22.62 -21.84
CA ARG A 11 -12.27 -22.40 -21.05
C ARG A 11 -11.57 -21.17 -21.60
N PHE A 12 -11.75 -20.02 -20.93
CA PHE A 12 -11.07 -18.77 -21.24
C PHE A 12 -9.57 -18.99 -21.03
N ARG A 13 -8.87 -19.40 -22.10
CA ARG A 13 -7.41 -19.49 -22.14
C ARG A 13 -6.87 -18.07 -22.17
N LEU A 14 -6.72 -17.46 -21.00
CA LEU A 14 -6.08 -16.18 -20.83
C LEU A 14 -4.64 -16.28 -21.33
N GLY A 15 -4.35 -15.67 -22.48
CA GLY A 15 -2.99 -15.53 -22.95
C GLY A 15 -2.23 -14.55 -22.06
N PHE A 16 -0.90 -14.68 -21.99
CA PHE A 16 -0.03 -13.74 -21.26
C PHE A 16 -0.30 -12.27 -21.65
N ARG A 17 -0.66 -12.02 -22.92
CA ARG A 17 -1.02 -10.69 -23.44
C ARG A 17 -2.35 -10.17 -22.89
N ASP A 18 -3.33 -11.04 -22.66
CA ASP A 18 -4.63 -10.66 -22.12
C ASP A 18 -4.51 -10.35 -20.63
N SER A 19 -3.74 -11.17 -19.89
CA SER A 19 -3.40 -10.90 -18.48
C SER A 19 -2.66 -9.58 -18.32
N LEU A 20 -1.69 -9.28 -19.19
CA LEU A 20 -0.99 -7.98 -19.24
C LEU A 20 -1.93 -6.81 -19.51
N ARG A 21 -2.93 -6.99 -20.39
CA ARG A 21 -3.91 -5.96 -20.73
C ARG A 21 -4.82 -5.60 -19.56
N VAL A 22 -5.09 -6.55 -18.67
CA VAL A 22 -5.89 -6.34 -17.44
C VAL A 22 -5.03 -5.78 -16.30
N LEU A 23 -3.80 -6.26 -16.15
CA LEU A 23 -2.88 -5.79 -15.11
C LEU A 23 -2.41 -4.36 -15.34
N TRP A 24 -2.10 -3.98 -16.57
CA TRP A 24 -1.59 -2.64 -16.91
C TRP A 24 -2.43 -1.47 -16.37
N PRO A 25 -3.76 -1.41 -16.62
CA PRO A 25 -4.59 -0.34 -16.07
C PRO A 25 -4.73 -0.39 -14.54
N TYR A 26 -4.67 -1.59 -13.93
CA TYR A 26 -4.68 -1.71 -12.47
C TYR A 26 -3.39 -1.16 -11.88
N SER A 27 -2.23 -1.65 -12.35
CA SER A 27 -0.92 -1.22 -11.90
C SER A 27 -0.70 0.28 -12.07
N LYS A 28 -1.13 0.85 -13.20
CA LYS A 28 -1.00 2.29 -13.44
C LYS A 28 -1.79 3.12 -12.40
N ARG A 29 -3.01 2.69 -12.04
CA ARG A 29 -3.82 3.40 -11.04
C ARG A 29 -3.16 3.38 -9.66
N ASN A 30 -2.69 2.22 -9.21
CA ASN A 30 -2.04 2.10 -7.91
C ASN A 30 -0.71 2.88 -7.87
N PHE A 31 0.05 2.88 -8.96
CA PHE A 31 1.29 3.64 -9.06
C PHE A 31 1.04 5.16 -8.99
N MET A 32 0.01 5.67 -9.66
CA MET A 32 -0.37 7.09 -9.55
C MET A 32 -0.74 7.47 -8.11
N SER A 33 -1.42 6.58 -7.38
CA SER A 33 -1.72 6.80 -5.96
C SER A 33 -0.44 6.92 -5.11
N GLN A 34 0.62 6.17 -5.41
CA GLN A 34 1.90 6.33 -4.71
C GLN A 34 2.56 7.69 -5.02
N ILE A 35 2.49 8.15 -6.28
CA ILE A 35 2.96 9.48 -6.66
C ILE A 35 2.16 10.58 -5.95
N GLU A 36 0.84 10.45 -5.89
CA GLU A 36 -0.04 11.36 -5.15
C GLU A 36 0.25 11.37 -3.64
N GLY A 37 0.75 10.27 -3.09
CA GLY A 37 1.19 10.20 -1.69
C GLY A 37 2.50 10.96 -1.41
N ILE A 38 3.41 11.03 -2.39
CA ILE A 38 4.77 11.57 -2.18
C ILE A 38 5.02 12.92 -2.87
N TRP A 39 4.22 13.33 -3.86
CA TRP A 39 4.52 14.55 -4.63
C TRP A 39 4.59 15.79 -3.73
N PHE A 40 3.76 15.87 -2.69
CA PHE A 40 3.75 17.01 -1.78
C PHE A 40 5.07 17.12 -1.02
N ILE A 41 5.60 16.01 -0.51
CA ILE A 41 6.89 16.03 0.20
C ILE A 41 8.05 16.32 -0.74
N VAL A 42 8.04 15.74 -1.95
CA VAL A 42 9.06 16.01 -2.97
C VAL A 42 9.05 17.48 -3.36
N PHE A 43 7.86 18.05 -3.60
CA PHE A 43 7.68 19.46 -3.94
C PHE A 43 8.14 20.38 -2.82
N TYR A 44 7.73 20.10 -1.58
CA TYR A 44 8.18 20.82 -0.40
C TYR A 44 9.70 20.82 -0.29
N LEU A 45 10.35 19.65 -0.44
CA LEU A 45 11.80 19.53 -0.33
C LEU A 45 12.54 20.30 -1.44
N ILE A 46 12.02 20.30 -2.68
CA ILE A 46 12.60 21.09 -3.78
C ILE A 46 12.55 22.59 -3.45
N ILE A 47 11.39 23.10 -3.01
CA ILE A 47 11.24 24.50 -2.62
C ILE A 47 12.17 24.85 -1.46
N PHE A 48 12.18 24.00 -0.43
CA PHE A 48 13.00 24.21 0.76
C PHE A 48 14.49 24.25 0.40
N GLN A 49 14.95 23.33 -0.45
CA GLN A 49 16.34 23.25 -0.87
C GLN A 49 16.78 24.47 -1.69
N LEU A 50 15.94 24.94 -2.62
CA LEU A 50 16.27 26.06 -3.51
C LEU A 50 16.09 27.44 -2.85
N LEU A 51 15.02 27.63 -2.08
CA LEU A 51 14.69 28.95 -1.52
C LEU A 51 15.27 29.15 -0.12
N VAL A 52 15.20 28.13 0.74
CA VAL A 52 15.61 28.26 2.15
C VAL A 52 17.11 27.93 2.30
N LEU A 53 17.55 26.81 1.74
CA LEU A 53 18.97 26.40 1.82
C LEU A 53 19.84 27.06 0.75
N GLN A 54 19.25 27.59 -0.31
CA GLN A 54 19.95 28.18 -1.46
C GLN A 54 20.99 27.22 -2.08
N LEU A 55 20.72 25.92 -2.03
CA LEU A 55 21.58 24.88 -2.58
C LEU A 55 21.05 24.36 -3.91
N PRO A 56 21.90 24.18 -4.93
CA PRO A 56 21.49 23.51 -6.14
C PRO A 56 21.14 22.03 -5.84
N ILE A 57 20.18 21.48 -6.60
CA ILE A 57 19.83 20.06 -6.49
C ILE A 57 20.88 19.25 -7.27
N VAL A 58 21.95 18.89 -6.57
CA VAL A 58 22.96 17.96 -7.10
C VAL A 58 22.32 16.57 -7.22
N TYR A 59 22.66 15.83 -8.29
CA TYR A 59 22.17 14.47 -8.55
C TYR A 59 20.65 14.36 -8.79
N ALA A 60 20.01 15.40 -9.35
CA ALA A 60 18.56 15.41 -9.62
C ALA A 60 18.06 14.15 -10.37
N ALA A 61 18.82 13.65 -11.35
CA ALA A 61 18.48 12.42 -12.07
C ALA A 61 18.49 11.18 -11.16
N MET A 62 19.49 11.06 -10.28
CA MET A 62 19.58 9.94 -9.33
C MET A 62 18.43 10.00 -8.32
N ILE A 63 18.09 11.19 -7.82
CA ILE A 63 16.95 11.42 -6.92
C ILE A 63 15.64 11.02 -7.61
N ALA A 64 15.44 11.45 -8.86
CA ALA A 64 14.23 11.10 -9.62
C ALA A 64 14.08 9.59 -9.82
N VAL A 65 15.18 8.88 -10.15
CA VAL A 65 15.19 7.42 -10.25
C VAL A 65 14.91 6.78 -8.88
N GLY A 66 15.51 7.29 -7.81
CA GLY A 66 15.24 6.84 -6.45
C GLY A 66 13.76 6.96 -6.06
N ILE A 67 13.16 8.11 -6.31
CA ILE A 67 11.73 8.36 -6.08
C ILE A 67 10.87 7.38 -6.90
N PHE A 68 11.22 7.13 -8.16
CA PHE A 68 10.51 6.17 -8.99
C PHE A 68 10.58 4.73 -8.42
N ILE A 69 11.77 4.30 -7.99
CA ILE A 69 11.97 2.98 -7.36
C ILE A 69 11.18 2.88 -6.05
N VAL A 70 11.20 3.93 -5.21
CA VAL A 70 10.41 3.99 -3.96
C VAL A 70 8.92 3.90 -4.27
N ALA A 71 8.40 4.67 -5.23
CA ALA A 71 6.99 4.62 -5.61
C ALA A 71 6.58 3.21 -6.11
N ALA A 72 7.44 2.55 -6.90
CA ALA A 72 7.19 1.17 -7.34
C ALA A 72 7.23 0.18 -6.17
N GLY A 73 8.21 0.31 -5.26
CA GLY A 73 8.33 -0.52 -4.07
C GLY A 73 7.14 -0.36 -3.12
N LEU A 74 6.72 0.88 -2.85
CA LEU A 74 5.55 1.19 -2.05
C LEU A 74 4.27 0.61 -2.67
N MET A 75 4.12 0.68 -4.00
CA MET A 75 2.99 0.09 -4.69
C MET A 75 2.90 -1.43 -4.43
N PHE A 76 4.01 -2.16 -4.63
CA PHE A 76 4.02 -3.61 -4.39
C PHE A 76 3.85 -3.96 -2.91
N PHE A 77 4.47 -3.18 -2.02
CA PHE A 77 4.32 -3.34 -0.58
C PHE A 77 2.87 -3.15 -0.13
N MET A 78 2.20 -2.09 -0.59
CA MET A 78 0.80 -1.81 -0.28
C MET A 78 -0.14 -2.89 -0.82
N GLU A 79 0.13 -3.41 -2.02
CA GLU A 79 -0.65 -4.53 -2.56
C GLU A 79 -0.47 -5.79 -1.70
N GLY A 80 0.77 -6.09 -1.29
CA GLY A 80 1.07 -7.19 -0.37
C GLY A 80 0.38 -7.03 0.99
N LEU A 81 0.37 -5.82 1.55
CA LEU A 81 -0.36 -5.51 2.78
C LEU A 81 -1.86 -5.71 2.62
N ARG A 82 -2.43 -5.24 1.50
CA ARG A 82 -3.87 -5.31 1.22
C ARG A 82 -4.36 -6.74 1.02
N LEU A 83 -3.57 -7.58 0.37
CA LEU A 83 -3.92 -8.98 0.13
C LEU A 83 -3.57 -9.89 1.32
N GLY A 84 -2.57 -9.51 2.13
CA GLY A 84 -2.06 -10.32 3.23
C GLY A 84 -2.55 -9.88 4.61
N LEU A 85 -2.09 -8.71 5.09
CA LEU A 85 -2.27 -8.28 6.48
C LEU A 85 -3.60 -7.58 6.76
N MET A 86 -4.14 -6.79 5.82
CA MET A 86 -5.42 -6.10 6.02
C MET A 86 -6.58 -7.07 6.29
N PRO A 87 -6.76 -8.18 5.53
CA PRO A 87 -7.85 -9.12 5.78
C PRO A 87 -7.75 -9.77 7.15
N LEU A 88 -6.52 -10.06 7.61
CA LEU A 88 -6.30 -10.56 8.97
C LEU A 88 -6.74 -9.53 10.02
N GLY A 89 -6.38 -8.26 9.84
CA GLY A 89 -6.81 -7.17 10.71
C GLY A 89 -8.34 -7.00 10.75
N GLU A 90 -9.00 -7.06 9.59
CA GLU A 90 -10.46 -6.97 9.48
C GLU A 90 -11.17 -8.15 10.17
N ILE A 91 -10.66 -9.37 9.98
CA ILE A 91 -11.19 -10.56 10.63
C ILE A 91 -11.08 -10.42 12.16
N ILE A 92 -9.89 -10.11 12.68
CA ILE A 92 -9.68 -9.92 14.12
C ILE A 92 -10.57 -8.81 14.66
N GLY A 93 -10.62 -7.66 13.97
CA GLY A 93 -11.43 -6.51 14.36
C GLY A 93 -12.94 -6.78 14.34
N SER A 94 -13.42 -7.68 13.47
CA SER A 94 -14.84 -8.05 13.40
C SER A 94 -15.26 -9.09 14.45
N ILE A 95 -14.35 -9.99 14.85
CA ILE A 95 -14.61 -11.07 15.81
C ILE A 95 -14.43 -10.59 17.25
N LEU A 96 -13.38 -9.81 17.52
CA LEU A 96 -12.99 -9.42 18.89
C LEU A 96 -14.12 -8.73 19.69
N PRO A 97 -14.91 -7.79 19.13
CA PRO A 97 -16.02 -7.17 19.84
C PRO A 97 -17.21 -8.12 20.13
N ARG A 98 -17.33 -9.20 19.35
CA ARG A 98 -18.40 -10.20 19.51
C ARG A 98 -18.01 -11.31 20.50
N SER A 99 -16.71 -11.56 20.64
CA SER A 99 -16.17 -12.68 21.43
C SER A 99 -15.65 -12.28 22.80
N CYS A 100 -15.37 -11.00 23.07
CA CYS A 100 -14.73 -10.55 24.30
C CYS A 100 -15.51 -9.43 25.00
N GLY A 101 -15.32 -9.29 26.31
CA GLY A 101 -15.90 -8.18 27.10
C GLY A 101 -15.14 -6.86 26.90
N MET A 102 -15.81 -5.74 27.22
CA MET A 102 -15.31 -4.37 27.04
C MET A 102 -13.87 -4.13 27.55
N PRO A 103 -13.45 -4.61 28.76
CA PRO A 103 -12.09 -4.36 29.24
C PRO A 103 -11.01 -4.97 28.35
N ILE A 104 -11.25 -6.15 27.79
CA ILE A 104 -10.31 -6.85 26.89
C ILE A 104 -10.23 -6.11 25.56
N ILE A 105 -11.37 -5.64 25.04
CA ILE A 105 -11.42 -4.85 23.80
C ILE A 105 -10.59 -3.57 23.95
N LEU A 106 -10.78 -2.84 25.06
CA LEU A 106 -10.04 -1.62 25.34
C LEU A 106 -8.53 -1.87 25.50
N LEU A 107 -8.14 -2.93 26.22
CA LEU A 107 -6.74 -3.31 26.37
C LEU A 107 -6.12 -3.67 25.01
N PHE A 108 -6.80 -4.45 24.19
CA PHE A 108 -6.34 -4.83 22.86
C PHE A 108 -6.18 -3.61 21.95
N ALA A 109 -7.19 -2.73 21.91
CA ALA A 109 -7.13 -1.49 21.14
C ALA A 109 -5.99 -0.58 21.59
N PHE A 110 -5.77 -0.47 22.90
CA PHE A 110 -4.65 0.27 23.47
C PHE A 110 -3.30 -0.31 23.06
N LEU A 111 -3.12 -1.64 23.17
CA LEU A 111 -1.87 -2.31 22.79
C LEU A 111 -1.59 -2.21 21.29
N LEU A 112 -2.60 -2.40 20.44
CA LEU A 112 -2.45 -2.21 18.99
C LEU A 112 -2.12 -0.75 18.64
N GLY A 113 -2.80 0.21 19.26
CA GLY A 113 -2.53 1.64 19.03
C GLY A 113 -1.13 2.07 19.48
N ALA A 114 -0.70 1.60 20.65
CA ALA A 114 0.66 1.82 21.14
C ALA A 114 1.71 1.15 20.23
N GLY A 115 1.45 -0.09 19.80
CA GLY A 115 2.31 -0.83 18.87
C GLY A 115 2.45 -0.12 17.51
N ALA A 116 1.34 0.38 16.95
CA ALA A 116 1.35 1.13 15.70
C ALA A 116 2.15 2.43 15.81
N THR A 117 1.98 3.17 16.91
CA THR A 117 2.76 4.38 17.20
C THR A 117 4.26 4.09 17.32
N PHE A 118 4.63 2.97 17.96
CA PHE A 118 6.04 2.57 18.05
C PHE A 118 6.64 2.05 16.76
N ALA A 119 5.82 1.52 15.85
CA ALA A 119 6.23 1.13 14.52
C ALA A 119 6.45 2.35 13.58
N GLU A 120 5.92 3.53 13.94
CA GLU A 120 6.13 4.75 13.18
C GLU A 120 7.59 5.23 13.29
N PRO A 121 8.35 5.31 12.18
CA PRO A 121 9.76 5.68 12.22
C PRO A 121 10.03 7.08 12.79
N ALA A 122 9.09 8.01 12.63
CA ALA A 122 9.21 9.37 13.14
C ALA A 122 9.30 9.41 14.69
N ILE A 123 8.55 8.54 15.38
CA ILE A 123 8.61 8.43 16.85
C ILE A 123 9.94 7.81 17.29
N ALA A 124 10.51 6.89 16.50
CA ALA A 124 11.81 6.30 16.80
C ALA A 124 12.92 7.37 16.79
N VAL A 125 12.86 8.37 15.90
CA VAL A 125 13.82 9.48 15.84
C VAL A 125 13.72 10.40 17.07
N LEU A 126 12.52 10.61 17.62
CA LEU A 126 12.31 11.48 18.79
C LEU A 126 12.73 10.85 20.13
N LYS A 127 12.90 9.53 20.17
CA LYS A 127 13.38 8.81 21.36
C LYS A 127 14.91 8.84 21.50
N ALA A 128 15.62 9.32 20.48
CA ALA A 128 17.08 9.36 20.40
C ALA A 128 17.64 10.68 20.94
#